data_AF-T0YIW4-F1
#
_entry.id   AF-T0YIW4-F1
#
_cell.length_a   1.000
_cell.length_b   1.000
_cell.length_c   1.000
_cell.angle_alpha   90.00
_cell.angle_beta   90.00
_cell.angle_gamma   90.00
#
_symmetry.space_group_name_H-M   'P 1'
#
loop_
_entity.id
_entity.type
_entity.pdbx_description
1 polymer ?
#
loop_
_entity_poly.entity_id
_entity_poly.type
_entity_poly.pdbx_seq_one_letter_code
_entity_poly.pdbx_strand_id
1 'polypeptide(L)' 'MEDKLMSLTDNGFGLEEATEEIRAQVRRFATERIAPRAADIDRSNEFPRDLWPELGALGLLGITVPERWGGAGLGY' A
#
# COMPACT_ATOMS: atom_id res chain seq x y z
N MET A 1 12.14 -22.61 -18.60
CA MET A 1 11.12 -21.58 -18.92
C MET A 1 10.28 -21.21 -17.70
N GLU A 2 10.18 -22.08 -16.69
CA GLU A 2 9.44 -21.80 -15.45
C GLU A 2 10.19 -20.83 -14.50
N ASP A 3 11.53 -20.91 -14.41
CA ASP A 3 12.34 -20.01 -13.57
C ASP A 3 12.23 -18.52 -13.94
N LYS A 4 11.99 -18.21 -15.22
CA LYS A 4 11.86 -16.81 -15.69
C LYS A 4 10.50 -16.21 -15.32
N LEU A 5 9.48 -17.04 -15.10
CA LEU A 5 8.14 -16.60 -14.71
C LEU A 5 8.09 -16.27 -13.21
N MET A 6 8.80 -17.05 -12.39
CA MET A 6 8.94 -16.85 -10.94
C MET A 6 9.80 -15.63 -10.57
N SER A 7 10.69 -15.20 -11.47
CA SER A 7 11.54 -14.01 -11.32
C SER A 7 10.80 -12.68 -11.53
N LEU A 8 9.68 -12.66 -12.27
CA LEU A 8 8.94 -11.42 -12.55
C LEU A 8 8.14 -10.91 -11.35
N THR A 9 7.85 -11.77 -10.39
CA THR A 9 6.96 -11.47 -9.26
C THR A 9 7.68 -11.12 -7.96
N ASP A 10 8.98 -11.44 -7.84
CA ASP A 10 9.64 -11.41 -6.53
C ASP A 10 10.79 -10.40 -6.41
N ASN A 11 11.45 -10.02 -7.52
CA ASN A 11 12.45 -8.94 -7.48
C ASN A 11 12.88 -8.38 -8.85
N GLY A 12 12.06 -8.56 -9.90
CA GLY A 12 12.40 -8.21 -11.29
C GLY A 12 12.66 -6.72 -11.58
N PHE A 13 12.46 -5.85 -10.58
CA PHE A 13 12.65 -4.40 -10.69
C PHE A 13 13.81 -3.85 -9.84
N GLY A 14 14.52 -4.69 -9.07
CA GLY A 14 15.66 -4.27 -8.25
C GLY A 14 15.28 -3.28 -7.15
N LEU A 15 14.13 -3.49 -6.50
CA LEU A 15 13.64 -2.62 -5.43
C LEU A 15 14.35 -2.93 -4.11
N GLU A 16 14.44 -1.92 -3.24
CA GLU A 16 14.98 -2.08 -1.90
C GLU A 16 14.06 -2.95 -1.03
N GLU A 17 14.62 -3.68 -0.06
CA GLU A 17 13.89 -4.56 0.86
C GLU A 17 12.72 -3.84 1.57
N ALA A 18 12.95 -2.59 1.97
CA ALA A 18 11.93 -1.73 2.57
C ALA A 18 10.70 -1.52 1.66
N THR A 19 10.89 -1.52 0.33
CA THR A 19 9.78 -1.37 -0.63
C THR A 19 8.93 -2.64 -0.69
N GLU A 20 9.53 -3.81 -0.52
CA GLU A 20 8.77 -5.08 -0.51
C GLU A 20 7.94 -5.22 0.77
N GLU A 21 8.46 -4.79 1.92
CA GLU A 21 7.70 -4.74 3.17
C GLU A 21 6.46 -3.85 3.06
N ILE A 22 6.63 -2.65 2.49
CA ILE A 22 5.51 -1.72 2.25
C ILE A 22 4.51 -2.33 1.27
N ARG A 23 4.99 -2.95 0.18
CA ARG A 23 4.11 -3.64 -0.78
C ARG A 23 3.28 -4.71 -0.09
N ALA A 24 3.90 -5.55 0.74
CA ALA A 24 3.21 -6.61 1.47
C ALA A 24 2.16 -6.04 2.44
N GLN A 25 2.51 -4.98 3.17
CA GLN A 25 1.60 -4.31 4.11
C GLN A 25 0.41 -3.66 3.39
N VAL A 26 0.66 -2.90 2.32
CA VAL A 26 -0.38 -2.23 1.51
C VAL A 26 -1.27 -3.26 0.83
N ARG A 27 -0.71 -4.34 0.27
CA ARG A 27 -1.48 -5.43 -0.37
C ARG A 27 -2.43 -6.09 0.63
N ARG A 28 -1.96 -6.36 1.85
CA ARG A 28 -2.79 -6.94 2.91
C ARG A 28 -3.93 -6.00 3.28
N PHE A 29 -3.63 -4.73 3.57
CA PHE A 29 -4.64 -3.73 3.90
C PHE A 29 -5.69 -3.56 2.77
N ALA A 30 -5.24 -3.46 1.53
CA ALA A 30 -6.12 -3.33 0.38
C ALA A 30 -7.04 -4.55 0.24
N THR A 31 -6.51 -5.76 0.38
CA THR A 31 -7.29 -7.00 0.27
C THR A 31 -8.30 -7.16 1.40
N GLU A 32 -7.92 -6.84 2.63
CA GLU A 32 -8.74 -7.09 3.81
C GLU A 32 -9.73 -5.98 4.13
N ARG A 33 -9.37 -4.71 3.83
CA ARG A 33 -10.13 -3.52 4.26
C ARG A 33 -10.82 -2.79 3.12
N ILE A 34 -10.17 -2.72 1.94
CA ILE A 34 -10.67 -1.95 0.79
C ILE A 34 -11.50 -2.81 -0.15
N ALA A 35 -10.94 -3.92 -0.64
CA ALA A 35 -11.53 -4.74 -1.68
C ALA A 35 -12.97 -5.23 -1.37
N PRO A 36 -13.31 -5.65 -0.13
CA PRO A 36 -14.67 -6.08 0.19
C PRO A 36 -15.72 -4.96 0.09
N ARG A 37 -15.30 -3.69 0.14
CA ARG A 37 -16.19 -2.51 0.17
C ARG A 37 -16.18 -1.72 -1.13
N ALA A 38 -15.25 -1.99 -2.04
CA ALA A 38 -15.01 -1.19 -3.23
C ALA A 38 -16.27 -1.00 -4.10
N ALA A 39 -17.03 -2.07 -4.32
CA ALA A 39 -18.25 -2.01 -5.13
C ALA A 39 -19.38 -1.19 -4.48
N ASP A 40 -19.47 -1.22 -3.15
CA ASP A 40 -20.50 -0.47 -2.42
C ASP A 40 -20.12 1.01 -2.31
N ILE A 41 -18.83 1.32 -2.13
CA ILE A 41 -18.29 2.68 -2.18
C ILE A 41 -18.57 3.32 -3.54
N ASP A 42 -18.30 2.60 -4.64
CA ASP A 42 -18.61 3.06 -6.00
C ASP A 42 -20.11 3.33 -6.18
N ARG A 43 -20.96 2.36 -5.83
CA ARG A 43 -22.41 2.48 -6.00
C ARG A 43 -23.03 3.61 -5.18
N SER A 44 -22.56 3.79 -3.95
CA SER A 44 -23.07 4.82 -3.03
C SER A 44 -22.49 6.20 -3.32
N ASN A 45 -21.35 6.27 -4.01
CA ASN A 45 -20.55 7.48 -4.19
C ASN A 45 -20.17 8.14 -2.84
N GLU A 46 -20.08 7.34 -1.79
CA GLU A 46 -19.70 7.80 -0.46
C GLU A 46 -18.21 7.64 -0.23
N PHE A 47 -17.61 8.69 0.32
CA PHE A 47 -16.19 8.65 0.65
C PHE A 47 -15.94 7.87 1.95
N PRO A 48 -15.09 6.83 1.94
CA PRO A 48 -14.85 5.96 3.10
C PRO A 48 -13.91 6.63 4.12
N ARG A 49 -14.41 7.64 4.85
CA ARG A 49 -13.64 8.41 5.84
C ARG A 49 -13.03 7.55 6.94
N ASP A 50 -13.66 6.43 7.26
CA ASP A 50 -13.21 5.50 8.29
C ASP A 50 -11.89 4.81 7.95
N LEU A 51 -11.55 4.67 6.67
CA LEU A 51 -10.27 4.11 6.24
C LEU A 51 -9.08 5.07 6.46
N TRP A 52 -9.32 6.37 6.60
CA TRP A 52 -8.24 7.37 6.68
C TRP A 52 -7.39 7.25 7.95
N PRO A 53 -7.96 7.14 9.15
CA PRO A 53 -7.17 6.87 10.35
C PRO A 53 -6.35 5.58 10.25
N GLU A 54 -6.90 4.52 9.63
CA GLU A 54 -6.17 3.26 9.43
C GLU A 54 -4.97 3.45 8.49
N LEU A 55 -5.17 4.13 7.36
CA LEU A 55 -4.09 4.48 6.41
C LEU A 55 -3.02 5.37 7.06
N GLY A 56 -3.44 6.31 7.92
CA GLY A 56 -2.54 7.17 8.67
C GLY A 56 -1.69 6.40 9.69
N ALA A 57 -2.29 5.44 10.40
CA ALA A 57 -1.59 4.57 11.34
C ALA A 57 -0.55 3.65 10.64
N LEU A 58 -0.76 3.34 9.36
CA LEU A 58 0.20 2.63 8.52
C LEU A 58 1.29 3.55 7.92
N GLY A 59 1.25 4.86 8.18
CA GLY A 59 2.21 5.84 7.65
C GLY A 59 2.01 6.19 6.17
N LEU A 60 0.97 5.65 5.51
CA LEU A 60 0.78 5.76 4.06
C LEU A 60 0.36 7.16 3.61
N LEU A 61 -0.31 7.93 4.48
CA LEU A 61 -0.75 9.29 4.17
C LEU A 61 0.39 10.32 4.17
N GLY A 62 1.53 9.98 4.76
CA GLY A 62 2.72 10.81 4.85
C GLY A 62 3.97 10.12 4.28
N ILE A 63 3.80 9.23 3.30
CA ILE A 63 4.85 8.31 2.88
C ILE A 63 6.14 9.02 2.42
N THR A 64 6.01 10.16 1.72
CA THR A 64 7.14 10.98 1.25
C THR A 64 7.45 12.17 2.17
N VAL A 65 6.73 12.33 3.27
CA VAL A 65 6.93 13.43 4.21
C VAL A 65 8.09 13.08 5.15
N PRO A 66 9.04 14.01 5.43
CA PRO A 66 10.14 13.73 6.36
C PRO A 66 9.66 13.36 7.78
N GLU A 67 10.40 12.48 8.44
CA GLU A 67 10.09 12.01 9.81
C GLU A 67 9.94 13.15 10.84
N ARG A 68 10.73 14.23 10.71
CA ARG A 68 10.62 15.41 11.59
C ARG A 68 9.24 16.09 11.56
N TRP A 69 8.43 15.79 10.54
CA TRP A 69 7.06 16.28 10.38
C TRP A 69 6.01 15.17 10.57
N GLY A 70 6.44 13.98 11.02
CA GLY A 70 5.56 12.84 11.26
C GLY A 70 5.26 11.96 10.04
N GLY A 71 6.05 12.06 8.97
CA GLY A 71 5.94 11.17 7.81
C GLY A 71 6.92 9.99 7.83
N ALA A 72 6.87 9.15 6.79
CA ALA A 72 7.72 7.96 6.69
C ALA A 72 9.08 8.22 6.02
N GLY A 73 9.30 9.39 5.42
CA GLY A 73 10.59 9.79 4.85
C GLY A 73 11.03 9.01 3.61
N LEU A 74 10.12 8.32 2.92
CA LEU A 74 10.42 7.47 1.77
C LEU A 74 10.37 8.23 0.43
N GLY A 75 10.83 7.56 -0.63
CA GLY A 75 10.88 8.08 -2.00
C GLY A 75 9.59 7.87 -2.82
N TYR A 76 9.64 8.33 -4.07
CA TYR A 76 8.69 8.01 -5.16
C TYR A 76 9.11 6.73 -5.87
#